data_AF-A0A3M1IM58-F1
#
_entry.id   AF-A0A3M1IM58-F1
#
_cell.length_a   1.000
_cell.length_b   1.000
_cell.length_c   1.000
_cell.angle_alpha   90.00
_cell.angle_beta   90.00
_cell.angle_gamma   90.00
#
_symmetry.space_group_name_H-M   'P 1'
#
loop_
_entity.id
_entity.type
_entity.pdbx_description
1 polymer ?
#
loop_
_entity_poly.entity_id
_entity_poly.type
_entity_poly.pdbx_seq_one_letter_code
_entity_poly.pdbx_strand_id
1 'polypeptide(L)'
;MAKRKNSERAIEIGLDQDDKRVLWRTILITSVLLGGVLVVLYLLLGRVFAEQAGWLNASRTALSLLAFWIFTTSAVRAYHRLREGVSALWLIVVGVAVATFGILLFLLGLRLWNILGGHDAALPGYSIIGFYAGGGLIAALISLINLRVEGERTGKVLELLVIALAVALFFWIAK
;
A
#
# COMPACT_ATOMS: atom_id res chain seq x y z
N MET A 1 -5.89 17.85 -32.08
CA MET A 1 -5.87 18.96 -31.11
C MET A 1 -6.68 18.71 -29.82
N ALA A 2 -7.73 17.87 -29.81
CA ALA A 2 -8.51 17.59 -28.60
C ALA A 2 -7.73 16.88 -27.46
N LYS A 3 -6.68 16.10 -27.79
CA LYS A 3 -5.86 15.35 -26.83
C LYS A 3 -4.97 16.23 -25.92
N ARG A 4 -4.64 17.45 -26.35
CA ARG A 4 -3.88 18.43 -25.53
C ARG A 4 -4.78 19.19 -24.54
N LYS A 5 -6.04 19.45 -24.91
CA LYS A 5 -6.97 20.24 -24.08
C LYS A 5 -7.37 19.52 -22.77
N ASN A 6 -7.40 18.19 -22.77
CA ASN A 6 -7.62 17.41 -21.54
C ASN A 6 -6.37 17.34 -20.63
N SER A 7 -5.17 17.43 -21.21
CA SER A 7 -3.93 17.48 -20.43
C SER A 7 -3.75 18.83 -19.73
N GLU A 8 -4.32 19.91 -20.26
CA GLU A 8 -4.28 21.25 -19.64
C GLU A 8 -5.31 21.40 -18.52
N ARG A 9 -6.48 20.75 -18.59
CA ARG A 9 -7.48 20.76 -17.50
C ARG A 9 -7.08 19.95 -16.26
N ALA A 10 -6.22 18.94 -16.41
CA ALA A 10 -5.69 18.19 -15.27
C ALA A 10 -4.59 18.96 -14.49
N ILE A 11 -4.17 20.12 -15.01
CA ILE A 11 -3.26 21.06 -14.33
C ILE A 11 -4.06 22.04 -13.45
N GLU A 12 -5.38 22.15 -13.64
CA GLU A 12 -6.29 22.78 -12.67
C GLU A 12 -6.47 21.83 -11.47
N ILE A 13 -6.18 22.35 -10.28
CA ILE A 13 -5.89 21.62 -9.02
C ILE A 13 -7.15 20.95 -8.39
N GLY A 14 -8.17 20.62 -9.18
CA GLY A 14 -9.42 20.03 -8.71
C GLY A 14 -9.69 18.66 -9.34
N LEU A 15 -9.76 17.61 -8.52
CA LEU A 15 -10.48 16.39 -8.91
C LEU A 15 -11.97 16.74 -9.09
N ASP A 16 -12.58 16.29 -10.18
CA ASP A 16 -14.03 16.37 -10.33
C ASP A 16 -14.73 15.52 -9.24
N GLN A 17 -16.00 15.82 -8.95
CA GLN A 17 -16.74 15.09 -7.90
C GLN A 17 -16.75 13.57 -8.13
N ASP A 18 -16.87 13.16 -9.39
CA ASP A 18 -16.85 11.75 -9.76
C ASP A 18 -15.44 11.14 -9.65
N ASP A 19 -14.37 11.92 -9.83
CA ASP A 19 -13.00 11.46 -9.63
C ASP A 19 -12.73 11.23 -8.13
N LYS A 20 -13.17 12.17 -7.29
CA LYS A 20 -13.09 12.05 -5.82
C LYS A 20 -13.84 10.81 -5.33
N ARG A 21 -15.02 10.54 -5.88
CA ARG A 21 -15.82 9.35 -5.52
C ARG A 21 -15.08 8.06 -5.86
N VAL A 22 -14.49 7.98 -7.06
CA VAL A 22 -13.73 6.80 -7.50
C VAL A 22 -12.45 6.63 -6.66
N LEU A 23 -11.76 7.74 -6.35
CA LEU A 23 -10.58 7.75 -5.49
C LEU A 23 -10.90 7.17 -4.11
N TRP A 24 -11.91 7.71 -3.42
CA TRP A 24 -12.30 7.23 -2.10
C TRP A 24 -12.81 5.80 -2.12
N ARG A 25 -13.57 5.41 -3.14
CA ARG A 25 -14.05 4.04 -3.29
C ARG A 25 -12.89 3.05 -3.46
N THR A 26 -11.89 3.41 -4.26
CA THR A 26 -10.67 2.60 -4.44
C THR A 26 -9.91 2.47 -3.13
N ILE A 27 -9.68 3.59 -2.44
CA ILE A 27 -8.97 3.61 -1.16
C ILE A 27 -9.68 2.73 -0.14
N LEU A 28 -10.97 2.95 0.08
CA LEU A 28 -11.74 2.23 1.11
C LEU A 28 -11.81 0.72 0.83
N ILE A 29 -12.15 0.32 -0.40
CA ILE A 29 -12.26 -1.10 -0.74
C ILE A 29 -10.91 -1.79 -0.57
N THR A 30 -9.84 -1.22 -1.12
CA THR A 30 -8.52 -1.85 -1.04
C THR A 30 -7.99 -1.86 0.39
N SER A 31 -8.21 -0.81 1.18
CA SER A 31 -7.81 -0.78 2.59
C SER A 31 -8.55 -1.80 3.44
N VAL A 32 -9.84 -2.00 3.22
CA VAL A 32 -10.62 -3.04 3.92
C VAL A 32 -10.09 -4.42 3.57
N LEU A 33 -9.83 -4.70 2.28
CA LEU A 33 -9.26 -5.97 1.86
C LEU A 33 -7.86 -6.18 2.45
N LEU A 34 -7.00 -5.17 2.40
CA LEU A 34 -5.66 -5.22 2.96
C LEU A 34 -5.71 -5.46 4.48
N GLY A 35 -6.48 -4.68 5.23
CA GLY A 35 -6.63 -4.83 6.67
C GLY A 35 -7.15 -6.23 7.05
N GLY A 36 -8.17 -6.73 6.34
CA GLY A 36 -8.71 -8.06 6.55
C GLY A 36 -7.69 -9.17 6.29
N VAL A 37 -6.97 -9.11 5.16
CA VAL A 37 -5.91 -10.07 4.82
C VAL A 37 -4.80 -10.07 5.87
N LEU A 38 -4.39 -8.90 6.35
CA LEU A 38 -3.35 -8.80 7.40
C LEU A 38 -3.79 -9.43 8.71
N VAL A 39 -5.05 -9.24 9.13
CA VAL A 39 -5.60 -9.88 10.33
C VAL A 39 -5.59 -11.40 10.16
N VAL A 40 -6.09 -11.90 9.03
CA VAL A 40 -6.13 -13.33 8.73
C VAL A 40 -4.71 -13.93 8.73
N LEU A 41 -3.76 -13.29 8.04
CA LEU A 41 -2.36 -13.70 8.03
C LEU A 41 -1.76 -13.74 9.44
N TYR A 42 -2.00 -12.70 10.23
CA TYR A 42 -1.47 -12.62 11.59
C TYR A 42 -1.94 -13.77 12.48
N LEU A 43 -3.24 -14.09 12.43
CA LEU A 43 -3.86 -15.16 13.20
C LEU A 43 -3.44 -16.54 12.69
N LEU A 44 -3.45 -16.76 11.38
CA LEU A 44 -3.03 -18.03 10.77
C LEU A 44 -1.57 -18.33 11.07
N LEU A 45 -0.67 -17.37 10.86
CA LEU A 45 0.76 -17.57 11.16
C LEU A 45 1.00 -17.83 12.63
N GLY A 46 0.24 -17.18 13.52
CA GLY A 46 0.28 -17.45 14.96
C GLY A 46 -0.04 -18.90 15.31
N ARG A 47 -0.91 -19.55 14.53
CA ARG A 47 -1.24 -20.97 14.68
C ARG A 47 -0.23 -21.90 14.01
N VAL A 48 0.25 -21.54 12.82
CA VAL A 48 1.16 -22.39 12.03
C VAL A 48 2.57 -22.43 12.64
N PHE A 49 3.05 -21.31 13.20
CA PHE A 49 4.40 -21.18 13.76
C PHE A 49 4.40 -20.94 15.27
N ALA A 50 3.43 -21.51 15.99
CA ALA A 50 3.22 -21.27 17.42
C ALA A 50 4.49 -21.51 18.29
N GLU A 51 5.32 -22.48 17.92
CA GLU A 51 6.49 -22.89 18.70
C GLU A 51 7.81 -22.24 18.24
N GLN A 52 7.80 -21.51 17.12
CA GLN A 52 9.01 -20.97 16.49
C GLN A 52 8.93 -19.44 16.34
N ALA A 53 9.18 -18.72 17.43
CA ALA A 53 9.06 -17.26 17.49
C ALA A 53 9.86 -16.51 16.40
N GLY A 54 11.05 -17.01 16.05
CA GLY A 54 11.88 -16.42 14.98
C GLY A 54 11.21 -16.51 13.60
N TRP A 55 10.76 -17.71 13.22
CA TRP A 55 10.03 -17.94 11.98
C TRP A 55 8.69 -17.21 11.94
N LEU A 56 7.95 -17.20 13.05
CA LEU A 56 6.70 -16.46 13.18
C LEU A 56 6.87 -14.98 12.85
N ASN A 57 7.86 -14.32 13.45
CA ASN A 57 8.09 -12.89 13.25
C ASN A 57 8.60 -12.58 11.84
N ALA A 58 9.51 -13.40 11.31
CA ALA A 58 10.01 -13.26 9.95
C ALA A 58 8.89 -13.43 8.91
N SER A 59 8.08 -14.49 9.02
CA SER A 59 6.96 -14.75 8.11
C SER A 59 5.87 -13.70 8.22
N ARG A 60 5.52 -13.24 9.43
CA ARG A 60 4.56 -12.14 9.62
C ARG A 60 5.02 -10.88 8.92
N THR A 61 6.30 -10.52 9.07
CA THR A 61 6.86 -9.33 8.43
C THR A 61 6.89 -9.46 6.91
N ALA A 62 7.45 -10.56 6.40
CA ALA A 62 7.59 -10.80 4.97
C ALA A 62 6.24 -10.84 4.24
N LEU A 63 5.27 -11.58 4.78
CA LEU A 63 3.94 -11.71 4.17
C LEU A 63 3.13 -10.42 4.31
N SER A 64 3.28 -9.68 5.41
CA SER A 64 2.65 -8.36 5.53
C SER A 64 3.21 -7.39 4.50
N LEU A 65 4.53 -7.30 4.35
CA LEU A 65 5.17 -6.46 3.34
C LEU A 65 4.73 -6.83 1.91
N LEU A 66 4.65 -8.12 1.61
CA LEU A 66 4.17 -8.62 0.33
C LEU A 66 2.70 -8.23 0.08
N ALA A 67 1.83 -8.41 1.08
CA ALA A 67 0.44 -7.99 0.98
C ALA A 67 0.34 -6.48 0.75
N PHE A 68 1.05 -5.68 1.54
CA PHE A 68 1.11 -4.22 1.35
C PHE A 68 1.51 -3.85 -0.07
N TRP A 69 2.58 -4.45 -0.58
CA TRP A 69 3.04 -4.21 -1.93
C TRP A 69 1.97 -4.51 -2.99
N ILE A 70 1.38 -5.71 -2.93
CA ILE A 70 0.39 -6.16 -3.92
C ILE A 70 -0.84 -5.25 -3.89
N PHE A 71 -1.39 -4.97 -2.70
CA PHE A 71 -2.62 -4.19 -2.57
C PHE A 71 -2.41 -2.72 -2.93
N THR A 72 -1.31 -2.10 -2.51
CA THR A 72 -1.02 -0.69 -2.84
C THR A 72 -0.77 -0.50 -4.33
N THR A 73 0.10 -1.32 -4.95
CA THR A 73 0.35 -1.26 -6.39
C THR A 73 -0.91 -1.54 -7.21
N SER A 74 -1.73 -2.50 -6.77
CA SER A 74 -3.02 -2.81 -7.42
C SER A 74 -4.00 -1.64 -7.33
N ALA A 75 -4.10 -0.96 -6.17
CA ALA A 75 -4.95 0.23 -6.04
C ALA A 75 -4.49 1.38 -6.93
N VAL A 76 -3.20 1.66 -6.98
CA VAL A 76 -2.65 2.73 -7.84
C VAL A 76 -2.94 2.43 -9.30
N ARG A 77 -2.70 1.19 -9.75
CA ARG A 77 -2.98 0.75 -11.13
C ARG A 77 -4.47 0.75 -11.44
N ALA A 78 -5.32 0.29 -10.52
CA ALA A 78 -6.76 0.29 -10.70
C ALA A 78 -7.31 1.72 -10.83
N TYR A 79 -6.87 2.64 -9.97
CA TYR A 79 -7.27 4.04 -10.04
C TYR A 79 -6.81 4.70 -11.35
N HIS A 80 -5.57 4.44 -11.78
CA HIS A 80 -5.07 4.95 -13.05
C HIS A 80 -5.87 4.43 -14.26
N ARG A 81 -6.28 3.15 -14.26
CA ARG A 81 -7.12 2.57 -15.32
C ARG A 81 -8.53 3.13 -15.33
N LEU A 82 -9.08 3.45 -14.16
CA LEU A 82 -10.43 4.02 -14.04
C LEU A 82 -10.45 5.52 -14.41
N ARG A 83 -9.33 6.22 -14.22
CA ARG A 83 -9.18 7.65 -14.52
C ARG A 83 -7.85 7.91 -15.22
N GLU A 84 -7.88 7.86 -16.54
CA GLU A 84 -6.73 8.22 -17.38
C GLU A 84 -6.42 9.72 -17.26
N GLY A 85 -5.13 10.07 -17.24
CA GLY A 85 -4.67 11.47 -17.21
C GLY A 85 -4.59 12.12 -15.82
N VAL A 86 -4.88 11.38 -14.75
CA VAL A 86 -4.77 11.90 -13.38
C VAL A 86 -3.31 12.23 -13.02
N SER A 87 -3.12 13.33 -12.28
CA SER A 87 -1.81 13.79 -11.84
C SER A 87 -1.08 12.74 -10.99
N ALA A 88 0.26 12.73 -11.07
CA ALA A 88 1.09 11.79 -10.32
C ALA A 88 0.89 11.90 -8.81
N LEU A 89 0.61 13.11 -8.32
CA LEU A 89 0.33 13.38 -6.91
C LEU A 89 -0.85 12.57 -6.39
N TRP A 90 -1.95 12.47 -7.14
CA TRP A 90 -3.12 11.71 -6.69
C TRP A 90 -2.87 10.20 -6.68
N LEU A 91 -2.03 9.68 -7.56
CA LEU A 91 -1.61 8.27 -7.53
C LEU A 91 -0.76 7.97 -6.28
N ILE A 92 0.09 8.90 -5.87
CA ILE A 92 0.84 8.83 -4.60
C ILE A 92 -0.13 8.83 -3.42
N VAL A 93 -1.07 9.78 -3.41
CA VAL A 93 -2.09 9.88 -2.36
C VAL A 93 -2.88 8.57 -2.23
N VAL A 94 -3.27 7.93 -3.34
CA VAL A 94 -3.95 6.63 -3.30
C VAL A 94 -3.09 5.56 -2.64
N GLY A 95 -1.81 5.42 -3.04
CA GLY A 95 -0.93 4.41 -2.46
C GLY A 95 -0.68 4.62 -0.96
N VAL A 96 -0.38 5.86 -0.55
CA VAL A 96 -0.15 6.22 0.86
C VAL A 96 -1.43 6.06 1.68
N ALA A 97 -2.57 6.53 1.18
CA ALA A 97 -3.85 6.40 1.87
C ALA A 97 -4.25 4.93 2.02
N VAL A 98 -4.12 4.12 0.96
CA VAL A 98 -4.43 2.69 1.03
C VAL A 98 -3.61 1.99 2.11
N ALA A 99 -2.30 2.26 2.14
CA ALA A 99 -1.41 1.68 3.14
C ALA A 99 -1.79 2.15 4.57
N THR A 100 -2.03 3.44 4.74
CA THR A 100 -2.36 4.04 6.05
C THR A 100 -3.70 3.54 6.58
N PHE A 101 -4.75 3.56 5.78
CA PHE A 101 -6.06 3.03 6.18
C PHE A 101 -6.03 1.52 6.35
N GLY A 102 -5.27 0.80 5.52
CA GLY A 102 -5.10 -0.65 5.65
C GLY A 102 -4.46 -1.05 6.98
N ILE A 103 -3.39 -0.36 7.40
CA ILE A 103 -2.75 -0.65 8.70
C ILE A 103 -3.64 -0.25 9.88
N LEU A 104 -4.39 0.85 9.78
CA LEU A 104 -5.34 1.24 10.81
C LEU A 104 -6.46 0.21 10.97
N LEU A 105 -7.01 -0.30 9.87
CA LEU A 105 -8.02 -1.35 9.88
C LEU A 105 -7.47 -2.68 10.41
N PHE A 106 -6.20 -3.00 10.13
CA PHE A 106 -5.53 -4.14 10.73
C PHE A 106 -5.44 -4.01 12.27
N LEU A 107 -4.97 -2.87 12.77
CA LEU A 107 -4.89 -2.61 14.22
C LEU A 107 -6.27 -2.65 14.88
N LEU A 108 -7.27 -2.05 14.22
CA LEU A 108 -8.66 -2.10 14.67
C LEU A 108 -9.18 -3.55 14.70
N GLY A 109 -8.89 -4.34 13.66
CA GLY A 109 -9.30 -5.74 13.56
C GLY A 109 -8.69 -6.61 14.65
N LEU A 110 -7.39 -6.46 14.95
CA LEU A 110 -6.76 -7.14 16.08
C LEU A 110 -7.35 -6.70 17.43
N ARG A 111 -7.67 -5.41 17.58
CA ARG A 111 -8.30 -4.91 18.81
C ARG A 111 -9.69 -5.49 19.00
N LEU A 112 -10.50 -5.58 17.94
CA LEU A 112 -11.80 -6.23 17.97
C LEU A 112 -11.67 -7.71 18.31
N TRP A 113 -10.69 -8.41 17.72
CA TRP A 113 -10.42 -9.82 18.03
C TRP A 113 -10.10 -10.05 19.51
N ASN A 114 -9.26 -9.20 20.10
CA ASN A 114 -8.95 -9.26 21.53
C ASN A 114 -10.19 -9.00 22.41
N ILE A 115 -11.02 -8.01 22.06
CA ILE A 115 -12.26 -7.70 22.79
C ILE A 115 -13.24 -8.88 22.73
N LEU A 116 -13.28 -9.61 21.62
CA LEU A 116 -14.13 -10.78 21.42
C LEU A 116 -13.60 -12.07 22.08
N GLY A 117 -12.55 -11.96 22.91
CA GLY A 117 -12.02 -13.07 23.70
C GLY A 117 -10.82 -13.80 23.10
N GLY A 118 -10.31 -13.36 21.95
CA GLY A 118 -9.11 -13.89 21.33
C GLY A 118 -7.83 -13.30 21.92
N HIS A 119 -7.54 -13.59 23.20
CA HIS A 119 -6.47 -12.97 24.01
C HIS A 119 -5.02 -13.19 23.51
N ASP A 120 -4.84 -13.90 22.40
CA ASP A 120 -3.52 -14.27 21.87
C ASP A 120 -2.91 -13.22 20.93
N ALA A 121 -3.64 -12.14 20.58
CA ALA A 121 -3.14 -11.15 19.64
C ALA A 121 -2.37 -10.02 20.34
N ALA A 122 -1.04 -10.06 20.26
CA ALA A 122 -0.18 -8.95 20.64
C ALA A 122 -0.45 -7.75 19.73
N LEU A 123 -0.93 -6.64 20.31
CA LEU A 123 -1.16 -5.39 19.58
C LEU A 123 0.19 -4.73 19.26
N PRO A 124 0.56 -4.60 17.97
CA PRO A 124 1.78 -3.90 17.63
C PRO A 124 1.64 -2.39 17.90
N GLY A 125 2.75 -1.74 18.23
CA GLY A 125 2.77 -0.31 18.54
C GLY A 125 2.36 0.56 17.34
N TYR A 126 1.80 1.74 17.60
CA TYR A 126 1.35 2.67 16.55
C TYR A 126 2.48 3.18 15.64
N SER A 127 3.75 3.00 16.02
CA SER A 127 4.92 3.33 15.20
C SER A 127 4.95 2.61 13.86
N ILE A 128 4.29 1.45 13.74
CA ILE A 128 4.20 0.71 12.47
C ILE A 128 3.45 1.50 11.38
N ILE A 129 2.59 2.46 11.76
CA ILE A 129 1.80 3.22 10.80
C ILE A 129 2.72 4.03 9.87
N GLY A 130 3.73 4.70 10.44
CA GLY A 130 4.69 5.47 9.67
C GLY A 130 5.52 4.59 8.73
N PHE A 131 5.91 3.40 9.20
CA PHE A 131 6.64 2.42 8.39
C PHE A 131 5.83 1.96 7.16
N TYR A 132 4.57 1.59 7.36
CA TYR A 132 3.70 1.15 6.26
C TYR A 132 3.25 2.29 5.35
N ALA A 133 3.05 3.50 5.88
CA ALA A 133 2.78 4.69 5.06
C ALA A 133 3.98 5.03 4.15
N GLY A 134 5.20 4.95 4.68
CA GLY A 134 6.44 5.08 3.89
C GLY A 134 6.58 3.98 2.84
N GLY A 135 6.27 2.73 3.18
CA GLY A 135 6.20 1.63 2.21
C GLY A 135 5.16 1.86 1.11
N GLY A 136 3.99 2.41 1.45
CA GLY A 136 2.94 2.79 0.49
C GLY A 136 3.39 3.89 -0.46
N LEU A 137 4.18 4.86 0.02
CA LEU A 137 4.81 5.88 -0.83
C LEU A 137 5.76 5.24 -1.84
N ILE A 138 6.65 4.35 -1.40
CA ILE A 138 7.60 3.64 -2.27
C ILE A 138 6.86 2.82 -3.33
N ALA A 139 5.84 2.05 -2.94
CA ALA A 139 5.04 1.26 -3.86
C ALA A 139 4.32 2.13 -4.90
N ALA A 140 3.81 3.31 -4.49
CA ALA A 140 3.20 4.26 -5.40
C ALA A 140 4.20 4.86 -6.40
N LEU A 141 5.42 5.19 -5.95
CA LEU A 141 6.50 5.68 -6.81
C LEU A 141 6.90 4.63 -7.86
N ILE A 142 6.99 3.37 -7.45
CA ILE A 142 7.32 2.26 -8.36
C ILE A 142 6.21 2.04 -9.38
N SER A 143 4.95 2.12 -8.94
CA SER A 143 3.82 2.09 -9.88
C SER A 143 3.84 3.29 -10.82
N LEU A 144 4.23 4.48 -10.37
CA LEU A 144 4.34 5.66 -11.23
C LEU A 144 5.41 5.52 -12.31
N ILE A 145 6.58 4.96 -11.96
CA ILE A 145 7.65 4.65 -12.91
C ILE A 145 7.10 3.76 -14.03
N ASN A 146 6.43 2.67 -13.66
CA ASN A 146 5.84 1.74 -14.62
C ASN A 146 4.72 2.35 -15.48
N LEU A 147 4.04 3.37 -14.98
CA LEU A 147 2.93 4.02 -15.69
C LEU A 147 3.38 5.19 -16.59
N ARG A 148 4.51 5.84 -16.30
CA ARG A 148 4.92 7.10 -16.94
C ARG A 148 6.23 7.04 -17.71
N VAL A 149 7.07 6.02 -17.52
CA VAL A 149 8.33 5.88 -18.25
C VAL A 149 8.06 5.12 -19.56
N GLU A 150 8.23 5.81 -20.69
CA GLU A 150 8.19 5.18 -22.01
C GLU A 150 9.48 4.36 -22.22
N GLY A 151 9.34 3.05 -22.44
CA GLY A 151 10.44 2.12 -22.66
C GLY A 151 10.59 1.07 -21.56
N GLU A 152 10.35 -0.19 -21.93
CA GLU A 152 10.30 -1.32 -21.01
C GLU A 152 11.62 -1.55 -20.24
N ARG A 153 12.77 -1.30 -20.89
CA ARG A 153 14.09 -1.42 -20.24
C ARG A 153 14.33 -0.31 -19.21
N THR A 154 14.03 0.94 -19.56
CA THR A 154 14.26 2.09 -18.67
C THR A 154 13.33 2.04 -17.45
N GLY A 155 12.06 1.67 -17.65
CA GLY A 155 11.10 1.46 -16.56
C GLY A 155 11.55 0.37 -15.59
N LYS A 156 11.96 -0.80 -16.11
CA LYS A 156 12.45 -1.91 -15.28
C LYS A 156 13.71 -1.55 -14.48
N VAL A 157 14.65 -0.80 -15.07
CA VAL A 157 15.87 -0.37 -14.36
C VAL A 157 15.55 0.63 -13.25
N LEU A 158 14.68 1.60 -13.51
CA LEU A 158 14.22 2.56 -12.48
C LEU A 158 13.45 1.87 -11.36
N GLU A 159 12.55 0.93 -11.69
CA GLU A 159 11.85 0.10 -10.71
C GLU A 159 12.84 -0.65 -9.82
N LEU A 160 13.84 -1.31 -10.42
CA LEU A 160 14.86 -2.05 -9.68
C LEU A 160 15.70 -1.14 -8.77
N LEU A 161 16.05 0.07 -9.22
CA LEU A 161 16.77 1.06 -8.40
C LEU A 161 15.94 1.52 -7.20
N VAL A 162 14.65 1.79 -7.39
CA VAL A 162 13.78 2.20 -6.26
C VAL A 162 13.54 1.04 -5.29
N ILE A 163 13.40 -0.19 -5.79
CA ILE A 163 13.35 -1.39 -4.93
C ILE A 163 14.67 -1.53 -4.15
N ALA A 164 15.82 -1.41 -4.81
CA ALA A 164 17.13 -1.52 -4.15
C ALA A 164 17.32 -0.45 -3.07
N LEU A 165 16.93 0.80 -3.35
CA LEU A 165 16.97 1.90 -2.39
C LEU A 165 16.02 1.64 -1.21
N ALA A 166 14.81 1.15 -1.47
CA ALA A 166 13.84 0.82 -0.43
C ALA A 166 14.36 -0.30 0.50
N VAL A 167 14.98 -1.33 -0.07
CA VAL A 167 15.61 -2.42 0.67
C VAL A 167 16.80 -1.89 1.49
N ALA A 168 17.65 -1.06 0.91
CA ALA A 168 18.78 -0.46 1.62
C ALA A 168 18.31 0.41 2.80
N LEU A 169 17.29 1.24 2.60
CA LEU A 169 16.67 2.04 3.67
C LEU A 169 16.05 1.16 4.74
N PHE A 170 15.37 0.07 4.36
CA PHE A 170 14.82 -0.89 5.30
C PHE A 170 15.90 -1.46 6.23
N PHE A 171 17.00 -1.98 5.66
CA PHE A 171 18.10 -2.54 6.45
C PHE A 171 18.85 -1.49 7.27
N TRP A 172 18.93 -0.25 6.79
CA TRP A 172 19.54 0.85 7.53
C TRP A 172 18.70 1.28 8.74
N ILE A 173 17.37 1.32 8.60
CA ILE A 173 16.44 1.67 9.69
C ILE A 173 16.21 0.50 10.66
N ALA A 174 16.29 -0.74 10.18
CA ALA A 174 16.10 -1.94 10.99
C ALA A 174 17.31 -2.31 11.87
N LYS A 175 18.41 -1.55 11.79
CA LYS A 175 19.61 -1.69 12.62
C LYS A 175 19.48 -0.88 13.91
#